data_AF-A0A914PVB0-F1
#
_entry.id   AF-A0A914PVB0-F1
#
_cell.length_a   1.000
_cell.length_b   1.000
_cell.length_c   1.000
_cell.angle_alpha   90.00
_cell.angle_beta   90.00
_cell.angle_gamma   90.00
#
_symmetry.space_group_name_H-M   'P 1'
#
loop_
_entity.id
_entity.type
_entity.pdbx_description
1 polymer ?
#
loop_
_entity_poly.entity_id
_entity_poly.type
_entity_poly.pdbx_seq_one_letter_code
_entity_poly.pdbx_strand_id
1 'polypeptide(L)'
;MTTNPELDFRIQNVHCETSLDIIDDFARRKYVGKPNDLKTPIIRMFGICENGEKCLANIYGFLPFFYLRSRTPFSDDLKKLVGSLVVKCAKQLDVPLVQGYPLLANVIPFEFKDMYGFYPEKDFFIKVVFYDQILCHRIGLTLLKECGKNELLQPYYGIYIYTLCLK
;
A
#
# COMPACT_ATOMS: atom_id res chain seq x y z
N MET A 1 -11.91 16.91 -19.16
CA MET A 1 -13.14 16.22 -18.76
C MET A 1 -13.90 17.17 -17.86
N THR A 2 -14.96 17.78 -18.39
CA THR A 2 -15.86 18.68 -17.67
C THR A 2 -16.81 17.84 -16.82
N THR A 3 -16.59 17.80 -15.51
CA THR A 3 -17.50 17.14 -14.56
C THR A 3 -18.78 17.95 -14.47
N ASN A 4 -19.91 17.34 -14.83
CA ASN A 4 -21.24 17.93 -14.69
C ASN A 4 -21.59 17.97 -13.19
N PRO A 5 -21.73 19.14 -12.55
CA PRO A 5 -21.83 19.27 -11.09
C PRO A 5 -23.11 18.67 -10.49
N GLU A 6 -24.10 18.31 -11.31
CA GLU A 6 -25.37 17.72 -10.86
C GLU A 6 -25.31 16.20 -10.59
N LEU A 7 -24.17 15.55 -10.84
CA LEU A 7 -23.97 14.11 -10.59
C LEU A 7 -22.96 13.81 -9.47
N ASP A 8 -22.56 14.81 -8.70
CA ASP A 8 -21.62 14.64 -7.59
C ASP A 8 -22.35 14.04 -6.37
N PHE A 9 -22.08 12.76 -6.09
CA PHE A 9 -22.56 12.11 -4.87
C PHE A 9 -21.70 12.53 -3.67
N ARG A 10 -22.31 13.19 -2.69
CA ARG A 10 -21.62 13.66 -1.48
C ARG A 10 -22.01 12.85 -0.25
N ILE A 11 -20.98 12.48 0.51
CA ILE A 11 -21.13 11.73 1.76
C ILE A 11 -20.32 12.45 2.83
N GLN A 12 -20.95 12.77 3.95
CA GLN A 12 -20.24 13.16 5.16
C GLN A 12 -19.68 11.91 5.82
N ASN A 13 -18.36 11.77 5.84
CA ASN A 13 -17.69 10.66 6.51
C ASN A 13 -17.88 10.74 8.03
N VAL A 14 -18.40 9.67 8.62
CA VAL A 14 -18.56 9.51 10.08
C VAL A 14 -17.52 8.55 10.64
N HIS A 15 -17.28 7.44 9.94
CA HIS A 15 -16.37 6.38 10.40
C HIS A 15 -15.75 5.63 9.22
N CYS A 16 -14.49 5.22 9.37
CA CYS A 16 -13.79 4.40 8.39
C CYS A 16 -13.28 3.12 9.03
N GLU A 17 -13.52 2.00 8.36
CA GLU A 17 -12.97 0.70 8.71
C GLU A 17 -12.18 0.10 7.56
N THR A 18 -11.26 -0.79 7.91
CA THR A 18 -10.42 -1.48 6.94
C THR A 18 -10.52 -2.98 7.20
N SER A 19 -10.81 -3.73 6.16
CA SER A 19 -10.86 -5.19 6.21
C SER A 19 -10.13 -5.79 5.03
N LEU A 20 -9.61 -7.00 5.20
CA LEU A 20 -9.13 -7.83 4.10
C LEU A 20 -10.26 -8.72 3.64
N ASP A 21 -10.67 -8.58 2.40
CA ASP A 21 -11.78 -9.35 1.84
C ASP A 21 -11.43 -9.87 0.45
N ILE A 22 -12.16 -10.89 0.01
CA ILE A 22 -12.05 -11.40 -1.36
C ILE A 22 -12.52 -10.31 -2.32
N ILE A 23 -11.83 -10.19 -3.45
CA ILE A 23 -12.13 -9.17 -4.46
C ILE A 23 -13.51 -9.45 -5.08
N ASP A 24 -14.43 -8.50 -4.99
CA ASP A 24 -15.71 -8.56 -5.68
C ASP A 24 -15.56 -8.51 -7.21
N ASP A 25 -16.54 -9.05 -7.94
CA ASP A 25 -16.55 -9.11 -9.42
C ASP A 25 -16.28 -7.75 -10.08
N PHE A 26 -16.78 -6.67 -9.49
CA PHE A 26 -16.56 -5.32 -9.99
C PHE A 26 -15.07 -4.94 -9.99
N ALA A 27 -14.39 -5.18 -8.85
CA ALA A 27 -12.99 -4.87 -8.65
C ALA A 27 -12.06 -5.91 -9.32
N ARG A 28 -12.56 -7.12 -9.60
CA ARG A 28 -11.81 -8.22 -10.23
C ARG A 28 -11.18 -7.84 -11.57
N ARG A 29 -11.81 -6.92 -12.31
CA ARG A 29 -11.28 -6.35 -13.57
C ARG A 29 -9.90 -5.71 -13.43
N LYS A 30 -9.53 -5.20 -12.24
CA LYS A 30 -8.20 -4.62 -11.97
C LYS A 30 -7.13 -5.66 -11.60
N TYR A 31 -7.53 -6.91 -11.33
CA TYR A 31 -6.66 -7.97 -10.82
C TYR A 31 -6.66 -9.22 -11.72
N VAL A 32 -6.78 -9.01 -13.03
CA VAL A 32 -6.72 -10.10 -14.02
C VAL A 32 -5.41 -10.88 -13.90
N GLY A 33 -5.49 -12.22 -13.90
CA GLY A 33 -4.33 -13.10 -13.76
C GLY A 33 -3.84 -13.31 -12.33
N LYS A 34 -4.54 -12.79 -11.32
CA LYS A 34 -4.28 -13.08 -9.90
C LYS A 34 -5.14 -14.24 -9.39
N PRO A 35 -4.79 -14.90 -8.26
CA PRO A 35 -5.65 -15.93 -7.65
C PRO A 35 -7.07 -15.42 -7.38
N ASN A 36 -8.07 -16.31 -7.46
CA ASN A 36 -9.48 -15.96 -7.20
C ASN A 36 -9.76 -15.70 -5.72
N ASP A 37 -9.00 -16.37 -4.85
CA ASP A 37 -9.03 -16.22 -3.39
C ASP A 37 -8.12 -15.10 -2.88
N LEU A 38 -7.56 -14.29 -3.79
CA LEU A 38 -6.73 -13.13 -3.41
C LEU A 38 -7.57 -12.15 -2.58
N LYS A 39 -7.14 -11.94 -1.34
CA LYS A 39 -7.69 -10.93 -0.46
C LYS A 39 -7.01 -9.59 -0.67
N THR A 40 -7.80 -8.54 -0.76
CA THR A 40 -7.33 -7.16 -0.90
C THR A 40 -7.93 -6.28 0.19
N PRO A 41 -7.28 -5.17 0.55
CA PRO A 41 -7.78 -4.30 1.58
C PRO A 41 -8.92 -3.45 1.00
N ILE A 42 -10.07 -3.48 1.67
CA ILE A 42 -11.24 -2.66 1.37
C ILE A 42 -11.34 -1.61 2.47
N ILE A 43 -11.58 -0.36 2.07
CA ILE A 43 -11.87 0.71 3.00
C ILE A 43 -13.37 0.98 2.97
N ARG A 44 -14.02 0.73 4.11
CA ARG A 44 -15.45 0.91 4.32
C ARG A 44 -15.67 2.27 4.97
N MET A 45 -16.24 3.21 4.21
CA MET A 45 -16.60 4.53 4.70
C MET A 45 -18.09 4.55 5.02
N PHE A 46 -18.40 4.72 6.30
CA PHE A 46 -19.75 4.92 6.79
C PHE A 46 -20.02 6.41 6.88
N GLY A 47 -21.13 6.85 6.32
CA GLY A 47 -21.45 8.26 6.28
C GLY A 47 -22.92 8.57 6.11
N ILE A 48 -23.21 9.86 6.01
CA ILE A 48 -24.55 10.41 5.86
C ILE A 48 -24.58 11.20 4.56
N CYS A 49 -25.56 10.91 3.71
CA CYS A 49 -25.82 11.63 2.47
C CYS A 49 -26.43 13.02 2.74
N GLU A 50 -26.44 13.90 1.73
CA GLU A 50 -27.06 15.24 1.86
C GLU A 50 -28.55 15.20 2.24
N ASN A 51 -29.25 14.13 1.86
CA ASN A 51 -30.66 13.90 2.21
C ASN A 51 -30.85 13.30 3.62
N GLY A 52 -29.78 13.08 4.39
CA GLY A 52 -29.82 12.51 5.74
C GLY A 52 -29.84 10.98 5.80
N GLU A 53 -29.82 10.29 4.66
CA GLU A 53 -29.79 8.83 4.62
C GLU A 53 -28.39 8.29 4.98
N LYS A 54 -28.36 7.11 5.62
CA LYS A 54 -27.11 6.41 5.91
C LYS A 54 -26.57 5.78 4.63
N CYS A 55 -25.27 5.91 4.42
CA CYS A 55 -24.56 5.34 3.29
C CYS A 55 -23.33 4.54 3.75
N LEU A 56 -23.04 3.45 3.03
CA LEU A 56 -21.78 2.72 3.10
C LEU A 56 -21.12 2.75 1.73
N ALA A 57 -19.93 3.35 1.64
CA ALA A 57 -19.10 3.33 0.46
C ALA A 57 -17.92 2.38 0.66
N ASN A 58 -17.85 1.34 -0.18
CA ASN A 58 -16.70 0.43 -0.24
C ASN A 58 -15.69 0.96 -1.26
N ILE A 59 -14.48 1.28 -0.80
CA ILE A 59 -13.40 1.81 -1.63
C ILE A 59 -12.39 0.71 -1.90
N TYR A 60 -12.18 0.40 -3.17
CA TYR A 60 -11.29 -0.65 -3.66
C TYR A 60 -10.09 -0.07 -4.41
N GLY A 61 -8.98 -0.80 -4.42
CA GLY A 61 -7.82 -0.50 -5.26
C GLY A 61 -6.83 0.50 -4.65
N PHE A 62 -7.12 1.01 -3.45
CA PHE A 62 -6.06 1.51 -2.59
C PHE A 62 -5.34 0.29 -2.01
N LEU A 63 -4.00 0.28 -2.04
CA LEU A 63 -3.18 -0.82 -1.54
C LEU A 63 -2.12 -0.25 -0.59
N PRO A 64 -1.81 -0.93 0.53
CA PRO A 64 -0.82 -0.49 1.50
C PRO A 64 0.58 -0.49 0.90
N PHE A 65 1.40 0.48 1.28
CA PHE A 65 2.76 0.63 0.79
C PHE A 65 3.65 1.35 1.80
N PHE A 66 4.95 1.16 1.67
CA PHE A 66 5.97 2.06 2.22
C PHE A 66 7.01 2.36 1.14
N TYR A 67 7.84 3.38 1.36
CA TYR A 67 8.96 3.66 0.46
C TYR A 67 10.28 3.16 1.02
N LEU A 68 11.19 2.81 0.14
CA LEU A 68 12.60 2.55 0.44
C LEU A 68 13.44 3.49 -0.41
N ARG A 69 14.50 4.06 0.18
CA ARG A 69 15.46 4.88 -0.54
C ARG A 69 16.46 3.96 -1.21
N SER A 70 16.57 4.00 -2.54
CA SER A 70 17.53 3.14 -3.27
C SER A 70 18.88 3.80 -3.47
N ARG A 71 18.94 5.14 -3.53
CA ARG A 71 20.13 5.93 -3.94
C ARG A 71 20.66 5.64 -5.35
N THR A 72 20.14 4.61 -6.01
CA THR A 72 20.50 4.19 -7.36
C THR A 72 19.25 4.11 -8.25
N PRO A 73 19.41 4.29 -9.57
CA PRO A 73 18.34 4.10 -10.52
C PRO A 73 17.73 2.70 -10.41
N PHE A 74 16.43 2.60 -10.70
CA PHE A 74 15.73 1.34 -10.62
C PHE A 74 16.24 0.32 -11.64
N SER A 75 16.53 -0.89 -11.16
CA SER A 75 16.94 -2.02 -11.97
C SER A 75 16.14 -3.28 -11.60
N ASP A 76 16.05 -4.24 -12.52
CA ASP A 76 15.38 -5.52 -12.24
C ASP A 76 16.06 -6.29 -11.10
N ASP A 77 17.37 -6.13 -10.92
CA ASP A 77 18.11 -6.75 -9.82
C ASP A 77 17.75 -6.14 -8.48
N LEU A 78 17.52 -4.82 -8.44
CA LEU A 78 17.02 -4.12 -7.26
C LEU A 78 15.61 -4.59 -6.91
N LYS A 79 14.75 -4.81 -7.91
CA LYS A 79 13.41 -5.39 -7.71
C LYS A 79 13.49 -6.80 -7.10
N LYS A 80 14.40 -7.65 -7.59
CA LYS A 80 14.64 -8.99 -7.02
C LYS A 80 15.18 -8.92 -5.59
N LEU A 81 16.08 -7.98 -5.31
CA LEU A 81 16.64 -7.75 -3.99
C LEU A 81 15.56 -7.33 -2.98
N VAL A 82 14.70 -6.37 -3.35
CA VAL A 82 13.57 -5.96 -2.51
C VAL A 82 12.63 -7.14 -2.26
N GLY A 83 12.34 -7.93 -3.29
CA GLY A 83 11.54 -9.16 -3.15
C GLY A 83 12.14 -10.17 -2.18
N SER A 84 13.46 -10.42 -2.26
CA SER A 84 14.14 -11.37 -1.37
C SER A 84 14.21 -10.86 0.08
N LEU A 85 14.39 -9.55 0.27
CA LEU A 85 14.35 -8.89 1.58
C LEU A 85 12.97 -9.04 2.23
N VAL A 86 11.89 -8.76 1.49
CA VAL A 86 10.52 -8.91 1.96
C VAL A 86 10.23 -10.35 2.36
N VAL A 87 10.65 -11.33 1.55
CA VAL A 87 10.49 -12.77 1.87
C VAL A 87 11.28 -13.15 3.12
N LYS A 88 12.50 -12.63 3.29
CA LYS A 88 13.30 -12.84 4.50
C LYS A 88 12.60 -12.31 5.74
N CYS A 89 12.08 -11.08 5.70
CA CYS A 89 11.33 -10.49 6.79
C CYS A 89 10.02 -11.24 7.08
N ALA A 90 9.32 -11.71 6.04
CA ALA A 90 8.12 -12.52 6.22
C ALA A 90 8.42 -13.84 6.94
N LYS A 91 9.53 -14.50 6.62
CA LYS A 91 10.00 -15.71 7.33
C LYS A 91 10.34 -15.43 8.79
N GLN A 92 10.97 -14.29 9.10
CA GLN A 92 11.28 -13.89 10.48
C GLN A 92 10.02 -13.59 11.31
N LEU A 93 8.91 -13.28 10.65
CA LEU A 93 7.62 -12.96 11.28
C LEU A 93 6.67 -14.16 11.36
N ASP A 94 7.16 -15.36 11.01
CA ASP A 94 6.42 -16.62 10.91
C ASP A 94 5.17 -16.52 10.02
N VAL A 95 5.26 -15.72 8.96
CA VAL A 95 4.16 -15.57 7.99
C VAL A 95 4.15 -16.80 7.07
N PRO A 96 3.03 -17.53 6.95
CA PRO A 96 2.95 -18.70 6.09
C PRO A 96 3.10 -18.29 4.62
N LEU A 97 4.16 -18.75 3.98
CA LEU A 97 4.42 -18.51 2.55
C LEU A 97 3.69 -19.57 1.72
N VAL A 98 2.44 -19.29 1.37
CA VAL A 98 1.65 -20.16 0.49
C VAL A 98 2.17 -20.04 -0.94
N GLN A 99 2.55 -21.16 -1.55
CA GLN A 99 3.00 -21.18 -2.94
C GLN A 99 1.90 -20.63 -3.86
N GLY A 100 2.27 -19.68 -4.73
CA GLY A 100 1.33 -19.03 -5.65
C GLY A 100 0.59 -17.81 -5.07
N TYR A 101 0.65 -17.58 -3.75
CA TYR A 101 0.05 -16.38 -3.16
C TYR A 101 1.06 -15.22 -3.12
N PRO A 102 0.79 -14.09 -3.82
CA PRO A 102 1.74 -13.00 -3.90
C PRO A 102 1.77 -12.20 -2.59
N LEU A 103 2.93 -12.12 -1.93
CA LEU A 103 3.15 -11.22 -0.79
C LEU A 103 3.13 -9.75 -1.21
N LEU A 104 3.70 -9.47 -2.39
CA LEU A 104 3.83 -8.14 -2.96
C LEU A 104 2.86 -7.97 -4.12
N ALA A 105 2.21 -6.80 -4.16
CA ALA A 105 1.41 -6.39 -5.28
C ALA A 105 2.29 -5.82 -6.39
N ASN A 106 3.15 -4.86 -6.05
CA ASN A 106 4.06 -4.24 -7.01
C ASN A 106 5.25 -3.57 -6.32
N VAL A 107 6.28 -3.27 -7.12
CA VAL A 107 7.45 -2.50 -6.72
C VAL A 107 7.63 -1.43 -7.79
N ILE A 108 7.40 -0.18 -7.42
CA ILE A 108 7.29 0.94 -8.35
C ILE A 108 8.42 1.94 -8.07
N PRO A 109 9.26 2.28 -9.06
CA PRO A 109 10.27 3.30 -8.88
C PRO A 109 9.67 4.70 -8.84
N PHE A 110 10.29 5.59 -8.07
CA PHE A 110 9.84 6.96 -7.91
C PHE A 110 11.01 7.87 -7.55
N GLU A 111 11.05 9.07 -8.11
CA GLU A 111 12.05 10.09 -7.75
C GLU A 111 11.41 11.15 -6.86
N PHE A 112 12.00 11.38 -5.70
CA PHE A 112 11.44 12.30 -4.71
C PHE A 112 12.52 13.11 -3.99
N LYS A 113 12.12 14.25 -3.44
CA LYS A 113 12.94 15.01 -2.50
C LYS A 113 12.50 14.69 -1.09
N ASP A 114 13.40 14.13 -0.29
CA ASP A 114 13.12 13.89 1.12
C ASP A 114 12.78 15.20 1.84
N MET A 115 11.82 15.15 2.77
CA MET A 115 11.51 16.31 3.60
C MET A 115 12.55 16.50 4.71
N TYR A 116 13.17 15.42 5.17
CA TYR A 116 14.10 15.45 6.29
C TYR A 116 15.53 15.68 5.83
N GLY A 117 15.89 16.96 5.68
CA GLY A 117 17.22 17.39 5.30
C GLY A 117 17.20 18.43 4.18
N PHE A 118 18.33 19.07 3.94
CA PHE A 118 18.47 19.98 2.80
C PHE A 118 19.14 19.25 1.64
N TYR A 119 18.33 18.79 0.68
CA TYR A 119 18.80 18.10 -0.51
C TYR A 119 18.49 18.93 -1.77
N PRO A 120 19.52 19.41 -2.50
CA PRO A 120 19.30 20.20 -3.71
C PRO A 120 18.72 19.35 -4.85
N GLU A 121 19.10 18.08 -4.91
CA GLU A 121 18.72 17.13 -5.96
C GLU A 121 17.61 16.18 -5.52
N LYS A 122 16.93 15.57 -6.50
CA LYS A 122 16.00 14.47 -6.24
C LYS A 122 16.80 13.18 -6.03
N ASP A 123 16.30 12.33 -5.16
CA ASP A 123 16.88 11.01 -4.96
C ASP A 123 15.92 9.91 -5.45
N PHE A 124 16.46 8.72 -5.64
CA PHE A 124 15.74 7.54 -6.08
C PHE A 124 15.12 6.80 -4.89
N PHE A 125 13.83 6.57 -5.00
CA PHE A 125 13.01 5.81 -4.06
C PHE A 125 12.26 4.69 -4.79
N ILE A 126 11.80 3.73 -4.00
CA ILE A 126 11.01 2.60 -4.45
C ILE A 126 9.77 2.52 -3.56
N LYS A 127 8.61 2.52 -4.18
CA LYS A 127 7.33 2.24 -3.51
C LYS A 127 7.09 0.72 -3.52
N VAL A 128 7.10 0.12 -2.34
CA VAL A 128 6.83 -1.32 -2.15
C VAL A 128 5.36 -1.47 -1.76
N VAL A 129 4.56 -2.11 -2.62
CA VAL A 129 3.10 -2.21 -2.48
C VAL A 129 2.71 -3.63 -2.09
N PHE A 130 1.82 -3.76 -1.11
CA PHE A 130 1.36 -5.02 -0.52
C PHE A 130 -0.15 -5.20 -0.72
N TYR A 131 -0.63 -6.44 -0.60
CA TYR A 131 -2.07 -6.73 -0.52
C TYR A 131 -2.60 -6.68 0.91
N ASP A 132 -1.74 -6.88 1.91
CA ASP A 132 -2.10 -6.92 3.31
C ASP A 132 -1.49 -5.73 4.06
N GLN A 133 -2.35 -4.95 4.71
CA GLN A 133 -1.97 -3.75 5.47
C GLN A 133 -1.22 -4.09 6.76
N ILE A 134 -1.61 -5.17 7.45
CA ILE A 134 -0.99 -5.62 8.70
C ILE A 134 0.40 -6.15 8.37
N LEU A 135 0.50 -6.94 7.30
CA LEU A 135 1.79 -7.45 6.82
C LEU A 135 2.73 -6.31 6.41
N CYS A 136 2.24 -5.34 5.64
CA CYS A 136 3.00 -4.15 5.24
C CYS A 136 3.59 -3.44 6.46
N HIS A 137 2.77 -3.19 7.49
CA HIS A 137 3.21 -2.55 8.72
C HIS A 137 4.23 -3.39 9.50
N ARG A 138 3.97 -4.69 9.70
CA ARG A 138 4.89 -5.59 10.41
C ARG A 138 6.24 -5.70 9.71
N ILE A 139 6.25 -5.84 8.39
CA ILE A 139 7.49 -5.89 7.60
C ILE A 139 8.24 -4.57 7.69
N GLY A 140 7.54 -3.43 7.58
CA GLY A 140 8.15 -2.11 7.77
C GLY A 140 8.84 -1.98 9.12
N LEU A 141 8.19 -2.41 10.21
CA LEU A 141 8.79 -2.39 11.54
C LEU A 141 10.00 -3.32 11.67
N THR A 142 9.95 -4.51 11.07
CA THR A 142 11.09 -5.44 11.05
C THR A 142 12.27 -4.85 10.27
N LEU A 143 12.03 -4.24 9.12
CA LEU A 143 13.04 -3.55 8.33
C LEU A 143 13.67 -2.40 9.12
N LEU A 144 12.86 -1.62 9.85
CA LEU A 144 13.36 -0.55 10.71
C LEU A 144 14.28 -1.09 11.83
N LYS A 145 13.95 -2.24 12.43
CA LYS A 145 14.80 -2.89 13.43
C LYS A 145 16.14 -3.36 12.84
N GLU A 146 16.13 -3.87 11.61
CA GLU A 146 17.35 -4.32 10.91
C GLU A 146 18.15 -3.18 10.26
N CYS A 147 17.57 -1.98 10.16
CA CYS A 147 18.17 -0.80 9.55
C CYS A 147 19.51 -0.41 10.16
N GLY A 148 19.74 -0.70 11.45
CA GLY A 148 21.03 -0.40 12.11
C GLY A 148 22.23 -1.08 11.44
N LYS A 149 22.02 -2.11 10.60
CA LYS A 149 23.08 -2.80 9.86
C LYS A 149 23.21 -2.33 8.40
N ASN A 150 22.16 -1.72 7.83
CA ASN A 150 22.13 -1.27 6.44
C ASN A 150 21.11 -0.14 6.26
N GLU A 151 21.59 1.04 5.89
CA GLU A 151 20.77 2.24 5.66
C GLU A 151 19.71 2.06 4.57
N LEU A 152 19.94 1.18 3.59
CA LEU A 152 18.98 0.89 2.50
C LEU A 152 17.71 0.20 3.00
N LEU A 153 17.74 -0.36 4.22
CA LEU A 153 16.59 -1.02 4.83
C LEU A 153 15.67 -0.05 5.56
N GLN A 154 16.02 1.24 5.66
CA GLN A 154 15.17 2.22 6.32
C GLN A 154 13.88 2.44 5.51
N PRO A 155 12.70 2.09 6.06
CA PRO A 155 11.45 2.45 5.43
C PRO A 155 11.17 3.95 5.62
N TYR A 156 10.92 4.63 4.50
CA TYR A 156 10.54 6.04 4.43
C TYR A 156 9.05 6.14 4.12
N TYR A 157 8.30 6.85 4.95
CA TYR A 157 6.86 7.11 4.76
C TYR A 157 5.98 5.85 4.57
N GLY A 158 4.66 5.98 4.78
CA GLY A 158 3.72 4.88 4.51
C GLY A 158 3.61 3.77 5.58
N ILE A 159 4.36 3.83 6.68
CA ILE A 159 4.11 3.00 7.88
C ILE A 159 2.95 3.59 8.74
N TYR A 160 2.26 4.60 8.23
CA TYR A 160 1.11 5.20 8.89
C TYR A 160 -0.11 4.28 8.90
N ILE A 161 -1.08 4.60 9.74
CA ILE A 161 -2.37 3.93 9.76
C ILE A 161 -2.99 4.04 8.36
N TYR A 162 -3.33 2.91 7.77
CA TYR A 162 -3.78 2.79 6.38
C TYR A 162 -4.96 3.71 6.03
N THR A 163 -5.87 3.96 6.97
CA THR A 163 -7.00 4.88 6.80
C THR A 163 -6.59 6.35 6.70
N LEU A 164 -5.46 6.76 7.28
CA LEU A 164 -4.99 8.15 7.23
C LEU A 164 -4.41 8.50 5.86
N CYS A 165 -4.00 7.51 5.07
CA CYS A 165 -3.45 7.72 3.74
C CYS A 165 -4.52 8.08 2.67
N LEU A 166 -5.81 8.10 3.04
CA LEU A 166 -6.92 8.54 2.17
C LEU A 166 -7.26 10.04 2.31
N LYS A 167 -6.62 10.77 3.22
CA LYS A 167 -6.86 12.20 3.43
C LYS A 167 -6.07 13.08 2.47
#